data_AF-A0AAV8W4S4-F1
#
_entry.id   AF-A0AAV8W4S4-F1
#
_cell.length_a   1.000
_cell.length_b   1.000
_cell.length_c   1.000
_cell.angle_alpha   90.00
_cell.angle_beta   90.00
_cell.angle_gamma   90.00
#
_symmetry.space_group_name_H-M   'P 1'
#
loop_
_entity.id
_entity.type
_entity.pdbx_description
1 polymer ?
#
loop_
_entity_poly.entity_id
_entity_poly.type
_entity_poly.pdbx_seq_one_letter_code
_entity_poly.pdbx_strand_id
1 'polypeptide(L)'
;MHRKTMMVLCRLLIFSCVFLHVHANFTKISRKNVLLSRRKRYLTFPMGSNLVMTMSMVKSFLQIQPRGYNVILEVDVPFALPSDPKLFLKKEKKHKHRKERRSIYSQLDAALTQSGLNGTTCVTRMICDAQKYIPERGKSLVKDMLMAIFTSSESDLGSKYSAENCNRSKWIDCEVPLLDYILKSFTLQQD
;
A
#
# COMPACT_ATOMS: atom_id res chain seq x y z
N MET A 1 -4.46 49.57 -7.15
CA MET A 1 -5.16 48.40 -6.56
C MET A 1 -6.03 47.62 -7.54
N HIS A 2 -6.64 48.25 -8.55
CA HIS A 2 -7.63 47.63 -9.47
C HIS A 2 -7.13 46.45 -10.34
N ARG A 3 -5.86 46.45 -10.74
CA ARG A 3 -5.29 45.40 -11.62
C ARG A 3 -5.02 44.08 -10.89
N LYS A 4 -4.70 44.16 -9.58
CA LYS A 4 -4.43 42.98 -8.75
C LYS A 4 -5.75 42.30 -8.33
N THR A 5 -6.77 43.08 -7.99
CA THR A 5 -8.12 42.57 -7.69
C THR A 5 -8.77 41.89 -8.90
N MET A 6 -8.57 42.46 -10.10
CA MET A 6 -9.08 41.86 -11.34
C MET A 6 -8.41 40.52 -11.69
N MET A 7 -7.10 40.36 -11.44
CA MET A 7 -6.40 39.08 -11.64
C MET A 7 -6.83 38.01 -10.64
N VAL A 8 -7.10 38.38 -9.38
CA VAL A 8 -7.56 37.44 -8.35
C VAL A 8 -8.97 36.91 -8.67
N LEU A 9 -9.88 37.79 -9.08
CA LEU A 9 -11.22 37.39 -9.52
C LEU A 9 -11.18 36.45 -10.74
N CYS A 10 -10.31 36.73 -11.71
CA CYS A 10 -10.15 35.87 -12.88
C CYS A 10 -9.62 34.47 -12.50
N ARG A 11 -8.65 34.39 -11.58
CA ARG A 11 -8.16 33.09 -11.08
C ARG A 11 -9.21 32.31 -10.30
N LEU A 12 -10.04 32.99 -9.51
CA LEU A 12 -11.15 32.37 -8.77
C LEU A 12 -12.24 31.83 -9.70
N LEU A 13 -12.57 32.57 -10.77
CA LEU A 13 -13.53 32.12 -11.79
C LEU A 13 -12.99 30.94 -12.62
N ILE A 14 -11.69 30.94 -12.95
CA ILE A 14 -11.07 29.81 -13.63
C ILE A 14 -11.07 28.57 -12.72
N PHE A 15 -10.72 28.72 -11.44
CA PHE A 15 -10.75 27.62 -10.48
C PHE A 15 -12.17 27.02 -10.33
N SER A 16 -13.20 27.86 -10.22
CA SER A 16 -14.59 27.36 -10.11
C SER A 16 -15.07 26.66 -11.38
N CYS A 17 -14.74 27.18 -12.57
CA CYS A 17 -15.04 26.53 -13.84
C CYS A 17 -14.34 25.17 -14.00
N VAL A 18 -13.08 25.05 -13.58
CA VAL A 18 -12.36 23.77 -13.59
C VAL A 18 -13.00 22.78 -12.62
N PHE A 19 -13.35 23.23 -11.39
CA PHE A 19 -14.04 22.38 -10.42
C PHE A 19 -15.41 21.88 -10.92
N LEU A 20 -16.17 22.72 -11.62
CA LEU A 20 -17.45 22.34 -12.24
C LEU A 20 -17.26 21.32 -13.38
N HIS A 21 -16.21 21.45 -14.20
CA HIS A 21 -15.93 20.51 -15.29
C HIS A 21 -15.45 19.15 -14.78
N VAL A 22 -14.68 19.12 -13.69
CA VAL A 22 -14.17 17.86 -13.10
C VAL A 22 -15.29 17.02 -12.48
N HIS A 23 -16.35 17.64 -11.96
CA HIS A 23 -17.47 16.92 -11.34
C HIS A 23 -18.46 16.31 -12.36
N ALA A 24 -18.44 16.74 -13.62
CA ALA A 24 -19.43 16.35 -14.62
C ALA A 24 -19.21 14.95 -15.26
N ASN A 25 -18.08 14.29 -15.00
CA ASN A 25 -17.73 13.01 -15.65
C ASN A 25 -17.76 11.80 -14.71
N PHE A 26 -18.55 11.83 -13.63
CA PHE A 26 -18.84 10.58 -12.93
C PHE A 26 -19.89 9.78 -13.69
N THR A 27 -19.44 9.04 -14.70
CA THR A 27 -20.28 8.07 -15.41
C THR A 27 -20.77 7.03 -14.39
N LYS A 28 -22.03 7.15 -13.96
CA LYS A 28 -22.68 6.13 -13.13
C LYS A 28 -22.80 4.85 -13.95
N ILE A 29 -21.93 3.88 -13.69
CA ILE A 29 -21.98 2.54 -14.29
C ILE A 29 -23.27 1.86 -13.82
N SER A 30 -24.31 1.92 -14.64
CA SER A 30 -25.58 1.23 -14.43
C SER A 30 -25.39 -0.27 -14.64
N ARG A 31 -25.34 -1.05 -13.54
CA ARG A 31 -25.19 -2.52 -13.55
C ARG A 31 -26.45 -3.27 -14.02
N LYS A 32 -27.35 -2.65 -14.80
CA LYS A 32 -28.61 -3.28 -15.24
C LYS A 32 -28.58 -3.83 -16.67
N ASN A 33 -27.44 -3.78 -17.37
CA ASN A 33 -27.33 -4.38 -18.71
C ASN A 33 -26.73 -5.80 -18.64
N VAL A 34 -27.60 -6.81 -18.57
CA VAL A 34 -27.28 -8.25 -18.69
C VAL A 34 -26.93 -8.64 -20.15
N LEU A 35 -26.62 -7.67 -21.01
CA LEU A 35 -26.30 -7.89 -22.44
C LEU A 35 -24.81 -8.06 -22.74
N LEU A 36 -23.92 -8.03 -21.73
CA LEU A 36 -22.49 -8.29 -21.92
C LEU A 36 -22.04 -9.52 -21.13
N SER A 37 -22.65 -10.67 -21.41
CA SER A 37 -22.07 -11.97 -21.03
C SER A 37 -20.86 -12.26 -21.93
N ARG A 38 -19.72 -11.66 -21.62
CA ARG A 38 -18.46 -11.90 -22.33
C ARG A 38 -17.80 -13.16 -21.77
N ARG A 39 -17.57 -14.18 -22.61
CA ARG A 39 -16.76 -15.36 -22.24
C ARG A 39 -15.34 -14.90 -21.85
N LYS A 40 -14.89 -15.27 -20.65
CA LYS A 40 -13.56 -14.93 -20.13
C LYS A 40 -12.48 -15.54 -21.03
N ARG A 41 -11.62 -14.71 -21.61
CA ARG A 41 -10.43 -15.13 -22.38
C ARG A 41 -9.19 -14.93 -21.50
N TYR A 42 -8.25 -15.85 -21.59
CA TYR A 42 -7.00 -15.79 -20.84
C TYR A 42 -5.86 -15.44 -21.80
N LEU A 43 -4.97 -14.57 -21.36
CA LEU A 43 -3.72 -14.29 -22.07
C LEU A 43 -2.74 -15.43 -21.73
N THR A 44 -2.33 -16.20 -22.72
CA THR A 44 -1.34 -17.27 -22.56
C THR A 44 0.03 -16.73 -22.88
N PHE A 45 0.94 -16.80 -21.91
CA PHE A 45 2.33 -16.39 -22.09
C PHE A 45 3.17 -17.56 -22.62
N PRO A 46 4.14 -17.32 -23.52
CA PRO A 46 5.07 -18.35 -23.96
C PRO A 46 5.95 -18.81 -22.79
N MET A 47 6.43 -20.06 -22.86
CA MET A 47 7.23 -20.66 -21.79
C MET A 47 8.49 -19.82 -21.49
N GLY A 48 8.78 -19.58 -20.21
CA GLY A 48 9.91 -18.77 -19.78
C GLY A 48 9.64 -17.26 -19.70
N SER A 49 8.40 -16.81 -19.91
CA SER A 49 8.04 -15.40 -19.70
C SER A 49 8.05 -15.02 -18.21
N ASN A 50 8.61 -13.84 -17.90
CA ASN A 50 8.66 -13.29 -16.55
C ASN A 50 8.05 -11.90 -16.50
N LEU A 51 7.27 -11.62 -15.45
CA LEU A 51 6.80 -10.27 -15.11
C LEU A 51 7.71 -9.72 -14.02
N VAL A 52 8.41 -8.63 -14.29
CA VAL A 52 9.26 -7.96 -13.29
C VAL A 52 8.55 -6.71 -12.81
N MET A 53 8.34 -6.61 -11.50
CA MET A 53 7.87 -5.37 -10.87
C MET A 53 9.07 -4.69 -10.21
N THR A 54 9.46 -3.53 -10.76
CA THR A 54 10.55 -2.70 -10.26
C THR A 54 9.99 -1.55 -9.44
N MET A 55 10.42 -1.42 -8.19
CA MET A 55 10.11 -0.29 -7.33
C MET A 55 11.37 0.54 -7.11
N SER A 56 11.36 1.80 -7.58
CA SER A 56 12.47 2.74 -7.42
C SER A 56 12.10 3.85 -6.44
N MET A 57 12.92 4.05 -5.42
CA MET A 57 12.82 5.14 -4.46
C MET A 57 14.05 6.05 -4.60
N VAL A 58 13.83 7.35 -4.72
CA VAL A 58 14.92 8.34 -4.80
C VAL A 58 14.80 9.28 -3.61
N LYS A 59 15.88 9.42 -2.84
CA LYS A 59 15.97 10.39 -1.75
C LYS A 59 17.23 11.24 -1.90
N SER A 60 17.08 12.55 -1.87
CA SER A 60 18.22 13.47 -1.82
C SER A 60 18.91 13.39 -0.45
N PHE A 61 20.24 13.37 -0.46
CA PHE A 61 21.01 13.28 0.77
C PHE A 61 21.01 14.65 1.47
N LEU A 62 20.44 14.74 2.68
CA LEU A 62 20.34 15.96 3.49
C LEU A 62 21.53 16.11 4.48
N GLN A 63 22.76 15.91 4.02
CA GLN A 63 23.96 16.20 4.83
C GLN A 63 24.69 17.46 4.34
N ILE A 64 25.40 18.09 5.28
CA ILE A 64 26.09 19.40 5.17
C ILE A 64 27.24 19.44 4.13
N GLN A 65 27.48 18.38 3.35
CA GLN A 65 28.57 18.33 2.35
C GLN A 65 28.32 17.22 1.29
N PRO A 66 28.74 17.35 0.01
CA PRO A 66 28.51 18.42 -0.97
C PRO A 66 27.12 18.28 -1.64
N ARG A 67 26.64 19.35 -2.29
CA ARG A 67 25.33 19.36 -2.97
C ARG A 67 25.34 18.48 -4.24
N GLY A 68 24.31 17.64 -4.42
CA GLY A 68 24.02 16.99 -5.71
C GLY A 68 23.88 15.46 -5.69
N TYR A 69 24.03 14.80 -4.53
CA TYR A 69 23.90 13.34 -4.44
C TYR A 69 22.48 12.91 -4.04
N ASN A 70 21.90 12.04 -4.88
CA ASN A 70 20.65 11.35 -4.59
C ASN A 70 20.95 9.87 -4.36
N VAL A 71 20.36 9.29 -3.32
CA VAL A 71 20.36 7.85 -3.10
C VAL A 71 19.16 7.26 -3.83
N ILE A 72 19.42 6.31 -4.72
CA ILE A 72 18.41 5.54 -5.43
C ILE A 72 18.40 4.13 -4.85
N LEU A 73 17.24 3.70 -4.36
CA LEU A 73 16.98 2.34 -3.91
C LEU A 73 16.05 1.70 -4.93
N GLU A 74 16.52 0.64 -5.59
CA GLU A 74 15.74 -0.13 -6.56
C GLU A 74 15.49 -1.53 -6.01
N VAL A 75 14.24 -1.98 -6.08
CA VAL A 75 13.83 -3.32 -5.65
C VAL A 75 13.10 -3.98 -6.82
N ASP A 76 13.73 -4.99 -7.41
CA ASP A 76 13.17 -5.80 -8.48
C ASP A 76 12.57 -7.08 -7.93
N VAL A 77 11.28 -7.27 -8.20
CA VAL A 77 10.57 -8.49 -7.81
C VAL A 77 10.15 -9.23 -9.09
N PRO A 78 10.88 -10.30 -9.48
CA PRO A 78 10.53 -11.12 -10.64
C PRO A 78 9.43 -12.13 -10.26
N PHE A 79 8.40 -12.20 -11.09
CA PHE A 79 7.30 -13.16 -10.99
C PHE A 79 7.26 -14.02 -12.25
N ALA A 80 7.45 -15.33 -12.08
CA ALA A 80 7.31 -16.28 -13.18
C ALA A 80 5.84 -16.32 -13.65
N LEU A 81 5.62 -16.06 -14.93
CA LEU A 81 4.27 -16.10 -15.51
C LEU A 81 3.87 -17.54 -15.82
N PRO A 82 2.65 -17.97 -15.44
CA PRO A 82 2.17 -19.29 -15.77
C PRO A 82 1.80 -19.41 -17.25
N SER A 83 2.33 -20.43 -17.93
CA SER A 83 1.94 -20.77 -19.31
C SER A 83 0.52 -21.34 -19.40
N ASP A 84 0.07 -22.04 -18.35
CA ASP A 84 -1.22 -22.73 -18.35
C ASP A 84 -2.37 -21.91 -17.73
N PRO A 85 -3.43 -21.60 -18.50
CA PRO A 85 -4.57 -20.82 -18.00
C PRO A 85 -5.41 -21.59 -16.96
N LYS A 86 -5.21 -22.91 -16.84
CA LYS A 86 -5.86 -23.77 -15.84
C LYS A 86 -5.48 -23.39 -14.41
N LEU A 87 -4.34 -22.72 -14.19
CA LEU A 87 -3.96 -22.21 -12.87
C LEU A 87 -4.91 -21.12 -12.35
N PHE A 88 -5.51 -20.32 -13.23
CA PHE A 88 -6.51 -19.32 -12.85
C PHE A 88 -7.92 -19.91 -12.67
N LEU A 89 -8.14 -21.12 -13.17
CA LEU A 89 -9.38 -21.89 -12.99
C LEU A 89 -9.33 -22.77 -11.74
N LYS A 90 -8.13 -23.23 -11.36
CA LYS A 90 -7.87 -23.90 -10.09
C LYS A 90 -7.94 -22.85 -8.99
N LYS A 91 -9.17 -22.60 -8.50
CA LYS A 91 -9.42 -21.79 -7.32
C LYS A 91 -8.72 -22.49 -6.16
N GLU A 92 -7.44 -22.21 -5.93
CA GLU A 92 -6.75 -22.57 -4.69
C GLU A 92 -7.38 -21.66 -3.62
N LYS A 93 -8.50 -22.17 -3.10
CA LYS A 93 -9.45 -21.48 -2.21
C LYS A 93 -8.71 -20.99 -0.98
N LYS A 94 -8.49 -19.68 -0.83
CA LYS A 94 -8.12 -18.91 0.40
C LYS A 94 -6.90 -19.38 1.24
N HIS A 95 -6.67 -20.67 1.42
CA HIS A 95 -5.66 -21.28 2.29
C HIS A 95 -4.22 -21.04 1.84
N LYS A 96 -3.95 -20.91 0.53
CA LYS A 96 -2.58 -20.65 0.04
C LYS A 96 -2.12 -19.23 0.41
N HIS A 97 -2.95 -18.22 0.14
CA HIS A 97 -2.70 -16.84 0.59
C HIS A 97 -2.65 -16.70 2.13
N ARG A 98 -3.43 -17.50 2.86
CA ARG A 98 -3.36 -17.56 4.33
C ARG A 98 -1.98 -18.02 4.84
N LYS A 99 -1.33 -18.95 4.13
CA LYS A 99 -0.01 -19.49 4.53
C LYS A 99 1.13 -18.50 4.26
N GLU A 100 1.06 -17.76 3.14
CA GLU A 100 2.04 -16.71 2.79
C GLU A 100 2.00 -15.50 3.75
N ARG A 101 0.82 -15.01 4.14
CA ARG A 101 0.72 -13.86 5.07
C ARG A 101 1.20 -14.20 6.49
N ARG A 102 0.97 -15.43 6.97
CA ARG A 102 1.51 -15.92 8.25
C ARG A 102 3.05 -15.96 8.26
N SER A 103 3.67 -16.15 7.09
CA SER A 103 5.12 -16.12 6.94
C SER A 103 5.70 -14.71 7.14
N ILE A 104 5.01 -13.66 6.69
CA ILE A 104 5.50 -12.28 6.81
C ILE A 104 5.59 -11.86 8.27
N TYR A 105 4.55 -12.10 9.08
CA TYR A 105 4.58 -11.75 10.51
C TYR A 105 5.65 -12.52 11.28
N SER A 106 5.88 -13.80 10.95
CA SER A 106 6.96 -14.57 11.57
C SER A 106 8.35 -14.07 11.19
N GLN A 107 8.54 -13.60 9.95
CA GLN A 107 9.80 -13.01 9.50
C GLN A 107 10.05 -11.66 10.17
N LEU A 108 9.02 -10.82 10.28
CA LEU A 108 9.10 -9.54 11.00
C LEU A 108 9.42 -9.76 12.48
N ASP A 109 8.75 -10.70 13.13
CA ASP A 109 9.01 -11.06 14.53
C ASP A 109 10.47 -11.52 14.72
N ALA A 110 10.97 -12.40 13.85
CA ALA A 110 12.35 -12.86 13.90
C ALA A 110 13.36 -11.71 13.70
N ALA A 111 13.13 -10.84 12.71
CA ALA A 111 14.01 -9.70 12.42
C ALA A 111 14.04 -8.68 13.57
N LEU A 112 12.87 -8.41 14.18
CA LEU A 112 12.74 -7.49 15.32
C LEU A 112 13.39 -8.09 16.58
N THR A 113 13.24 -9.40 16.78
CA THR A 113 13.91 -10.13 17.86
C THR A 113 15.43 -10.12 17.68
N GLN A 114 15.92 -10.32 16.44
CA GLN A 114 17.34 -10.20 16.12
C GLN A 114 17.89 -8.78 16.35
N SER A 115 17.01 -7.77 16.26
CA SER A 115 17.34 -6.37 16.54
C SER A 115 17.27 -6.01 18.04
N GLY A 116 17.04 -6.97 18.93
CA GLY A 116 16.99 -6.76 20.38
C GLY A 116 15.63 -6.29 20.92
N LEU A 117 14.58 -6.30 20.11
CA LEU A 117 13.22 -5.91 20.50
C LEU A 117 12.35 -7.13 20.78
N ASN A 118 11.25 -6.93 21.53
CA ASN A 118 10.23 -7.96 21.63
C ASN A 118 9.43 -8.03 20.32
N GLY A 119 9.85 -8.90 19.40
CA GLY A 119 9.27 -9.02 18.07
C GLY A 119 7.75 -9.29 18.10
N THR A 120 7.27 -10.09 19.04
CA THR A 120 5.83 -10.37 19.18
C THR A 120 5.01 -9.13 19.54
N THR A 121 5.51 -8.33 20.47
CA THR A 121 4.92 -7.07 20.89
C THR A 121 4.96 -6.05 19.77
N CYS A 122 6.10 -5.95 19.07
CA CYS A 122 6.28 -5.01 17.97
C CYS A 122 5.37 -5.32 16.76
N VAL A 123 5.27 -6.59 16.35
CA VAL A 123 4.38 -6.98 15.23
C VAL A 123 2.92 -6.69 15.58
N THR A 124 2.51 -6.98 16.82
CA THR A 124 1.15 -6.66 17.28
C THR A 124 0.89 -5.15 17.29
N ARG A 125 1.86 -4.35 17.75
CA ARG A 125 1.81 -2.89 17.67
C ARG A 125 1.66 -2.40 16.22
N MET A 126 2.43 -2.94 15.27
CA MET A 126 2.35 -2.56 13.86
C MET A 126 0.97 -2.86 13.25
N ILE A 127 0.34 -3.98 13.62
CA ILE A 127 -1.03 -4.31 13.18
C ILE A 127 -2.03 -3.27 13.72
N CYS A 128 -1.92 -2.91 15.00
CA CYS A 128 -2.78 -1.89 15.62
C CYS A 128 -2.56 -0.48 15.03
N ASP A 129 -1.30 -0.11 14.81
CA ASP A 129 -0.92 1.16 14.19
C ASP A 129 -1.44 1.22 12.74
N ALA A 130 -1.43 0.10 11.99
CA ALA A 130 -1.98 0.05 10.65
C ALA A 130 -3.48 0.31 10.63
N GLN A 131 -4.24 -0.30 11.54
CA GLN A 131 -5.68 -0.03 11.65
C GLN A 131 -5.98 1.43 11.98
N LYS A 132 -5.12 2.08 12.76
CA LYS A 132 -5.27 3.48 13.18
C LYS A 132 -4.85 4.48 12.10
N TYR A 133 -3.68 4.30 11.49
CA TYR A 133 -3.06 5.28 10.58
C TYR A 133 -3.45 5.08 9.12
N ILE A 134 -4.12 3.98 8.77
CA ILE A 134 -4.53 3.67 7.40
C ILE A 134 -6.07 3.77 7.27
N PRO A 135 -6.74 4.90 7.57
CA PRO A 135 -8.21 4.91 7.67
C PRO A 135 -8.98 4.90 6.33
N GLU A 136 -8.31 5.05 5.18
CA GLU A 136 -9.01 5.28 3.92
C GLU A 136 -8.40 4.51 2.76
N ARG A 137 -9.23 3.70 2.09
CA ARG A 137 -8.90 2.99 0.86
C ARG A 137 -8.93 3.96 -0.33
N GLY A 138 -8.00 3.80 -1.27
CA GLY A 138 -8.04 4.48 -2.58
C GLY A 138 -7.43 5.88 -2.65
N LYS A 139 -6.75 6.36 -1.60
CA LYS A 139 -6.00 7.63 -1.62
C LYS A 139 -4.53 7.47 -2.02
N SER A 140 -3.94 6.29 -1.79
CA SER A 140 -2.53 6.00 -2.14
C SER A 140 -2.34 4.50 -2.31
N LEU A 141 -1.65 4.10 -3.39
CA LEU A 141 -1.31 2.71 -3.68
C LEU A 141 -0.52 2.08 -2.52
N VAL A 142 0.40 2.84 -1.92
CA VAL A 142 1.21 2.38 -0.79
C VAL A 142 0.33 2.15 0.43
N LYS A 143 -0.61 3.07 0.69
CA LYS A 143 -1.57 2.95 1.79
C LYS A 143 -2.46 1.71 1.61
N ASP A 144 -2.92 1.45 0.39
CA ASP A 144 -3.72 0.28 0.05
C ASP A 144 -2.91 -1.02 0.14
N MET A 145 -1.62 -0.99 -0.22
CA MET A 145 -0.70 -2.12 -0.07
C MET A 145 -0.42 -2.43 1.41
N LEU A 146 -0.12 -1.42 2.22
CA LEU A 146 0.09 -1.58 3.67
C LEU A 146 -1.20 -2.06 4.35
N MET A 147 -2.36 -1.56 3.95
CA MET A 147 -3.66 -2.09 4.36
C MET A 147 -3.77 -3.57 4.03
N ALA A 148 -3.45 -3.95 2.79
CA ALA A 148 -3.48 -5.33 2.33
C ALA A 148 -2.42 -6.23 2.95
N ILE A 149 -1.40 -5.69 3.64
CA ILE A 149 -0.42 -6.49 4.39
C ILE A 149 -0.91 -6.68 5.83
N PHE A 150 -1.21 -5.57 6.53
CA PHE A 150 -1.46 -5.57 7.97
C PHE A 150 -2.93 -5.80 8.38
N THR A 151 -3.87 -5.72 7.44
CA THR A 151 -5.29 -5.98 7.72
C THR A 151 -5.60 -7.43 7.41
N SER A 152 -5.52 -8.28 8.44
CA SER A 152 -6.02 -9.65 8.39
C SER A 152 -7.08 -9.84 9.47
N SER A 153 -8.20 -10.47 9.11
CA SER A 153 -9.23 -10.85 10.06
C SER A 153 -8.71 -11.89 11.05
N GLU A 154 -9.25 -11.89 12.27
CA GLU A 154 -8.94 -12.77 13.41
C GLU A 154 -8.80 -14.27 13.07
N SER A 155 -9.40 -14.75 11.98
CA SER A 155 -9.30 -16.13 11.49
C SER A 155 -7.98 -16.51 10.81
N ASP A 156 -7.12 -15.54 10.47
CA ASP A 156 -5.84 -15.75 9.76
C ASP A 156 -4.60 -15.57 10.65
N LEU A 157 -4.73 -14.84 11.77
CA LEU A 157 -3.69 -14.72 12.76
C LEU A 157 -3.73 -15.98 13.63
N GLY A 158 -2.75 -16.87 13.47
CA GLY A 158 -2.50 -17.86 14.52
C GLY A 158 -2.44 -17.12 15.85
N SER A 159 -3.01 -17.71 16.91
CA SER A 159 -3.23 -17.16 18.26
C SER A 159 -2.09 -16.35 18.91
N LYS A 160 -0.91 -16.30 18.29
CA LYS A 160 0.29 -15.55 18.68
C LYS A 160 0.17 -14.03 18.52
N TYR A 161 -0.56 -13.52 17.52
CA TYR A 161 -0.73 -12.08 17.30
C TYR A 161 -2.23 -11.77 17.26
N SER A 162 -2.76 -11.01 18.21
CA SER A 162 -4.19 -10.70 18.27
C SER A 162 -4.43 -9.21 18.06
N ALA A 163 -5.26 -8.88 17.07
CA ALA A 163 -5.70 -7.51 16.79
C ALA A 163 -6.78 -7.01 17.77
N GLU A 164 -7.40 -7.90 18.54
CA GLU A 164 -8.46 -7.55 19.50
C GLU A 164 -7.93 -6.81 20.73
N ASN A 165 -6.63 -6.96 21.04
CA ASN A 165 -6.00 -6.40 22.24
C ASN A 165 -4.93 -5.35 21.90
N CYS A 166 -5.34 -4.28 21.21
CA CYS A 166 -4.52 -3.09 20.96
C CYS A 166 -4.35 -2.23 22.22
N ASN A 167 -3.68 -2.77 23.26
CA ASN A 167 -3.40 -2.03 24.49
C ASN A 167 -2.03 -1.35 24.44
N ARG A 168 -2.03 -0.02 24.54
CA ARG A 168 -0.82 0.83 24.48
C ARG A 168 0.17 0.54 25.61
N SER A 169 -0.30 0.03 26.76
CA SER A 169 0.56 -0.31 27.90
C SER A 169 1.50 -1.49 27.62
N LYS A 170 1.20 -2.33 26.63
CA LYS A 170 2.04 -3.47 26.26
C LYS A 170 3.18 -3.10 25.32
N TRP A 171 3.22 -1.88 24.80
CA TRP A 171 4.16 -1.46 23.75
C TRP A 171 5.45 -0.83 24.27
N ILE A 172 5.69 -0.90 25.58
CA ILE A 172 6.87 -0.34 26.26
C ILE A 172 8.16 -0.95 25.69
N ASP A 173 8.13 -2.24 25.33
CA ASP A 173 9.28 -2.98 24.80
C ASP A 173 9.53 -2.75 23.30
N CYS A 174 8.78 -1.85 22.66
CA CYS A 174 8.89 -1.58 21.22
C CYS A 174 8.89 -0.08 20.95
N GLU A 175 10.03 0.59 21.12
CA GLU A 175 10.13 2.05 20.96
C GLU A 175 9.98 2.53 19.51
N VAL A 176 10.19 1.67 18.52
CA VAL A 176 10.18 2.05 17.09
C VAL A 176 8.76 2.02 16.49
N PRO A 177 8.18 3.18 16.10
CA PRO A 177 6.94 3.20 15.35
C PRO A 177 7.25 3.00 13.86
N LEU A 178 7.74 1.81 13.50
CA LEU A 178 8.23 1.49 12.16
C LEU A 178 7.22 1.88 11.07
N LEU A 179 5.93 1.63 11.32
CA LEU A 179 4.86 1.95 10.39
C LEU A 179 4.64 3.46 10.23
N ASP A 180 4.79 4.24 11.31
CA ASP A 180 4.71 5.71 11.27
C ASP A 180 5.90 6.29 10.48
N TYR A 181 7.11 5.74 10.67
CA TYR A 181 8.29 6.14 9.90
C TYR A 181 8.10 5.87 8.40
N ILE A 182 7.62 4.66 8.06
CA ILE A 182 7.29 4.27 6.68
C ILE A 182 6.23 5.23 6.11
N LEU A 183 5.11 5.43 6.80
CA LEU A 183 4.03 6.31 6.32
C LEU A 183 4.47 7.78 6.18
N LYS A 184 5.24 8.32 7.15
CA LYS A 184 5.77 9.69 7.10
C LYS A 184 6.73 9.90 5.95
N SER A 185 7.53 8.89 5.60
CA SER A 185 8.44 8.98 4.46
C SER A 185 7.71 9.19 3.13
N PHE A 186 6.50 8.66 2.99
CA PHE A 186 5.67 8.85 1.79
C PHE A 186 4.88 10.15 1.79
N THR A 187 4.56 10.72 2.96
CA THR A 187 3.82 11.99 3.05
C THR A 187 4.72 13.21 2.82
N LEU A 188 6.03 13.09 3.03
CA LEU A 188 7.00 14.19 2.81
C LEU A 188 7.25 14.53 1.33
N GLN A 189 6.57 13.86 0.41
CA GLN A 189 6.75 14.04 -1.04
C GLN A 189 5.62 14.85 -1.68
N GLN A 190 4.75 15.48 -0.87
CA GLN A 190 3.55 16.18 -1.34
C GLN A 190 3.46 17.66 -0.92
N ASP A 191 4.53 18.22 -0.34
CA ASP A 191 4.71 19.66 -0.08
C ASP A 191 5.78 20.27 -1.00
#